data_AF-A0A436RVU5-F1
#
_entry.id   AF-A0A436RVU5-F1
#
_cell.length_a   1.000
_cell.length_b   1.000
_cell.length_c   1.000
_cell.angle_alpha   90.00
_cell.angle_beta   90.00
_cell.angle_gamma   90.00
#
_symmetry.space_group_name_H-M   'P 1'
#
loop_
_entity.id
_entity.type
_entity.pdbx_description
1 polymer ?
#
loop_
_entity_poly.entity_id
_entity_poly.type
_entity_poly.pdbx_seq_one_letter_code
_entity_poly.pdbx_strand_id
1 'polypeptide(L)'
;MTAASPRTPAEIAELLAFYASAGVEDALEDEPINRFAEAAAMPPGRGPAERRPAERAPAAPRREAAPESRTVPEQAPEQAENPPAPFSGLDASNIPDAPARPPAAAAVPDEGQVLLARQLAARATTLDELRQQMAAFDGCNLKFTAKNLVFADGNPNADLMLVGEAPGRDE
;
A
#
# COMPACT_ATOMS: atom_id res chain seq x y z
N MET A 1 -11.90 12.93 29.38
CA MET A 1 -11.45 14.23 29.93
C MET A 1 -11.75 15.26 28.88
N THR A 2 -12.73 16.14 29.11
CA THR A 2 -13.06 17.21 28.16
C THR A 2 -11.96 18.27 28.32
N ALA A 3 -11.06 18.39 27.34
CA ALA A 3 -10.09 19.48 27.33
C ALA A 3 -10.87 20.81 27.36
N ALA A 4 -10.52 21.71 28.28
CA ALA A 4 -11.13 23.02 28.34
C ALA A 4 -10.80 23.77 27.04
N SER A 5 -11.81 24.36 26.39
CA SER A 5 -11.59 25.16 25.18
C SER A 5 -10.66 26.34 25.49
N PRO A 6 -9.61 26.57 24.69
CA PRO A 6 -8.69 27.69 24.91
C PRO A 6 -9.45 29.01 24.80
N ARG A 7 -9.16 29.96 25.70
CA ARG A 7 -9.88 31.24 25.81
C ARG A 7 -9.00 32.46 25.57
N THR A 8 -7.68 32.28 25.52
CA THR A 8 -6.72 33.36 25.25
C THR A 8 -5.94 33.12 23.96
N PRO A 9 -5.43 34.18 23.30
CA PRO A 9 -4.58 34.02 22.12
C PRO A 9 -3.31 33.18 22.38
N ALA A 10 -2.76 33.23 23.60
CA ALA A 10 -1.60 32.45 23.99
C ALA A 10 -1.92 30.94 24.06
N GLU A 11 -3.05 30.59 24.68
CA GLU A 11 -3.51 29.19 24.75
C GLU A 11 -3.84 28.62 23.37
N ILE A 12 -4.42 29.44 22.48
CA ILE A 12 -4.68 29.05 21.09
C ILE A 12 -3.35 28.78 20.36
N ALA A 13 -2.36 29.66 20.52
CA ALA A 13 -1.05 29.49 19.89
C ALA A 13 -0.33 28.21 20.38
N GLU A 14 -0.38 27.90 21.67
CA GLU A 14 0.18 26.66 22.21
C GLU A 14 -0.54 25.41 21.67
N LEU A 15 -1.87 25.46 21.58
CA LEU A 15 -2.65 24.36 21.01
C LEU A 15 -2.31 24.12 19.53
N LEU A 16 -2.18 25.18 18.74
CA LEU A 16 -1.78 25.07 17.33
C LEU A 16 -0.34 24.54 17.18
N ALA A 17 0.58 24.97 18.04
CA ALA A 17 1.95 24.46 18.05
C ALA A 17 1.99 22.96 18.38
N PHE A 18 1.16 22.50 19.33
CA PHE A 18 1.01 21.09 19.63
C PHE A 18 0.52 20.29 18.41
N TYR A 19 -0.55 20.72 17.75
CA TYR A 19 -1.06 20.04 16.56
C TYR A 19 -0.05 20.03 15.40
N ALA A 20 0.63 21.15 15.15
CA ALA A 20 1.70 21.20 14.16
C ALA A 20 2.83 20.21 14.49
N SER A 21 3.23 20.10 15.76
CA SER A 21 4.27 19.13 16.19
C SER A 21 3.82 17.67 16.08
N ALA A 22 2.52 17.42 16.12
CA ALA A 22 1.93 16.09 15.93
C ALA A 22 1.78 15.72 14.44
N GLY A 23 2.15 16.60 13.51
CA GLY A 23 2.00 16.39 12.07
C GLY A 23 0.55 16.56 11.62
N VAL A 24 -0.14 17.59 12.12
CA VAL A 24 -1.45 18.00 11.64
C VAL A 24 -1.28 19.26 10.80
N GLU A 25 -1.55 19.15 9.50
CA GLU A 25 -1.32 20.24 8.54
C GLU A 25 -2.61 20.96 8.12
N ASP A 26 -3.75 20.25 8.10
CA ASP A 26 -5.02 20.76 7.58
C ASP A 26 -6.19 20.54 8.56
N ALA A 27 -7.09 21.53 8.66
CA ALA A 27 -8.37 21.42 9.34
C ALA A 27 -9.49 21.23 8.32
N LEU A 28 -10.16 20.08 8.36
CA LEU A 28 -11.18 19.71 7.36
C LEU A 28 -12.59 20.18 7.72
N GLU A 29 -12.95 20.11 9.00
CA GLU A 29 -14.29 20.40 9.50
C GLU A 29 -14.21 21.16 10.83
N ASP A 30 -15.24 21.97 11.13
CA ASP A 30 -15.31 22.74 12.37
C ASP A 30 -15.62 21.86 13.60
N GLU A 31 -16.35 20.76 13.40
CA GLU A 31 -16.76 19.83 14.46
C GLU A 31 -15.87 18.58 14.47
N PRO A 32 -15.45 18.09 15.67
CA PRO A 32 -14.63 16.90 15.77
C PRO A 32 -15.40 15.64 15.34
N ILE A 33 -14.94 14.98 14.27
CA ILE A 33 -15.51 13.73 13.79
C ILE A 33 -15.04 12.56 14.67
N ASN A 34 -15.99 11.88 15.31
CA ASN A 34 -15.73 10.65 16.07
C ASN A 34 -16.15 9.39 15.29
N ARG A 35 -15.25 8.88 14.45
CA ARG A 35 -15.51 7.66 13.67
C ARG A 35 -15.74 6.39 14.52
N PHE A 36 -15.26 6.35 15.76
CA PHE A 36 -15.51 5.21 16.65
C PHE A 36 -16.98 5.17 17.09
N ALA A 37 -17.58 6.34 17.33
CA ALA A 37 -18.99 6.45 17.66
C ALA A 37 -19.89 6.16 16.44
N GLU A 38 -19.48 6.61 15.25
CA GLU A 38 -20.18 6.31 13.99
C GLU A 38 -20.22 4.80 13.71
N ALA A 39 -19.08 4.12 13.86
CA ALA A 39 -19.00 2.67 13.70
C ALA A 39 -19.88 1.90 14.69
N ALA A 40 -20.04 2.41 15.92
CA ALA A 40 -20.93 1.83 16.93
C ALA A 40 -22.42 2.13 16.69
N ALA A 41 -22.74 3.24 16.03
CA ALA A 41 -24.11 3.62 15.66
C ALA A 41 -24.60 2.94 14.37
N MET A 42 -23.69 2.36 13.58
CA MET A 42 -24.05 1.58 12.41
C MET A 42 -24.85 0.34 12.85
N PRO A 43 -26.08 0.12 12.35
CA PRO A 43 -26.84 -1.07 12.70
C PRO A 43 -26.06 -2.33 12.27
N PRO A 44 -26.02 -3.39 13.11
CA PRO A 44 -25.47 -4.67 12.71
C PRO A 44 -26.41 -5.31 11.67
N GLY A 45 -26.26 -4.90 10.41
CA GLY A 45 -27.23 -5.19 9.36
C GLY A 45 -26.64 -5.35 7.96
N ARG A 46 -25.41 -4.91 7.72
CA ARG A 46 -24.64 -5.39 6.56
C ARG A 46 -23.75 -6.54 7.01
N GLY A 47 -24.41 -7.64 7.39
CA GLY A 47 -23.73 -8.91 7.52
C GLY A 47 -23.03 -9.28 6.20
N PRO A 48 -21.99 -10.12 6.23
CA PRO A 48 -21.45 -10.68 5.01
C PRO A 48 -22.62 -11.30 4.23
N ALA A 49 -22.78 -10.88 2.98
CA ALA A 49 -23.74 -11.48 2.06
C ALA A 49 -23.73 -13.00 2.26
N GLU A 50 -24.91 -13.55 2.55
CA GLU A 50 -25.10 -14.94 2.90
C GLU A 50 -24.27 -15.83 1.98
N ARG A 51 -23.28 -16.51 2.56
CA ARG A 51 -22.57 -17.60 1.90
C ARG A 51 -23.60 -18.69 1.65
N ARG A 52 -24.22 -18.67 0.46
CA ARG A 52 -24.95 -19.82 -0.07
C ARG A 52 -24.03 -21.04 0.05
N PRO A 53 -24.48 -22.17 0.63
CA PRO A 53 -23.66 -23.36 0.74
C PRO A 53 -23.19 -23.79 -0.65
N ALA A 54 -21.88 -23.78 -0.87
CA ALA A 54 -21.29 -24.38 -2.05
C ALA A 54 -21.62 -25.87 -2.06
N GLU A 55 -22.39 -26.29 -3.05
CA GLU A 55 -22.67 -27.68 -3.34
C GLU A 55 -21.35 -28.42 -3.61
N ARG A 56 -21.11 -29.47 -2.84
CA ARG A 56 -19.85 -30.21 -2.76
C ARG A 56 -19.74 -31.16 -3.97
N ALA A 57 -18.92 -30.81 -4.94
CA ALA A 57 -18.46 -31.72 -6.00
C ALA A 57 -17.17 -32.48 -5.56
N PRO A 58 -16.92 -33.70 -6.06
CA PRO A 58 -16.06 -34.68 -5.39
C PRO A 58 -14.56 -34.49 -5.62
N ALA A 59 -13.79 -35.01 -4.66
CA ALA A 59 -12.34 -34.97 -4.55
C ALA A 59 -11.61 -35.74 -5.67
N ALA A 60 -10.52 -35.15 -6.17
CA ALA A 60 -9.48 -35.84 -6.95
C ALA A 60 -8.23 -36.06 -6.08
N PRO A 61 -7.42 -37.11 -6.33
CA PRO A 61 -6.63 -37.78 -5.31
C PRO A 61 -5.32 -37.06 -4.96
N ARG A 62 -4.99 -37.10 -3.67
CA ARG A 62 -3.67 -36.78 -3.12
C ARG A 62 -2.61 -37.71 -3.71
N ARG A 63 -1.48 -37.13 -4.15
CA ARG A 63 -0.24 -37.86 -4.35
C ARG A 63 0.66 -37.62 -3.13
N GLU A 64 0.83 -38.67 -2.34
CA GLU A 64 1.87 -38.81 -1.32
C GLU A 64 3.24 -38.96 -1.99
N ALA A 65 4.24 -38.24 -1.48
CA ALA A 65 5.63 -38.67 -1.51
C ALA A 65 6.30 -38.22 -0.20
N ALA A 66 6.98 -39.18 0.42
CA ALA A 66 7.44 -39.23 1.80
C ALA A 66 8.74 -38.43 2.05
N PRO A 67 9.16 -38.26 3.33
CA PRO A 67 10.25 -37.38 3.74
C PRO A 67 11.59 -38.13 3.77
N GLU A 68 12.68 -37.50 3.33
CA GLU A 68 14.02 -38.00 3.62
C GLU A 68 14.71 -37.14 4.65
N SER A 69 14.89 -37.75 5.82
CA SER A 69 15.79 -37.33 6.89
C SER A 69 17.22 -37.67 6.48
N ARG A 70 18.15 -36.70 6.53
CA ARG A 70 19.56 -37.00 6.80
C ARG A 70 20.11 -36.03 7.84
N THR A 71 20.53 -36.63 8.93
CA THR A 71 21.16 -36.08 10.12
C THR A 71 22.57 -35.57 9.87
N VAL A 72 22.89 -34.50 10.62
CA VAL A 72 24.20 -33.86 10.88
C VAL A 72 25.14 -34.82 11.67
N PRO A 73 26.47 -34.59 11.76
CA PRO A 73 27.05 -33.64 12.75
C PRO A 73 28.32 -32.90 12.23
N GLU A 74 28.50 -31.60 12.46
CA GLU A 74 29.08 -30.94 13.67
C GLU A 74 30.54 -30.56 13.46
N GLN A 75 30.85 -29.26 13.52
CA GLN A 75 31.82 -28.69 14.46
C GLN A 75 31.83 -27.15 14.42
N ALA A 76 31.44 -26.56 15.56
CA ALA A 76 31.78 -25.20 16.01
C ALA A 76 33.06 -25.26 16.89
N PRO A 77 33.70 -24.13 17.26
CA PRO A 77 33.20 -23.14 18.25
C PRO A 77 33.32 -21.67 17.76
N GLU A 78 32.45 -20.72 18.12
CA GLU A 78 32.42 -19.90 19.38
C GLU A 78 33.71 -19.05 19.52
N GLN A 79 33.78 -17.71 19.66
CA GLN A 79 33.02 -16.62 20.32
C GLN A 79 33.43 -15.28 19.60
N ALA A 80 32.87 -14.06 19.75
CA ALA A 80 32.43 -13.32 20.93
C ALA A 80 31.67 -12.02 20.56
N GLU A 81 30.94 -11.52 21.56
CA GLU A 81 30.25 -10.24 21.83
C GLU A 81 30.45 -8.95 20.97
N ASN A 82 29.35 -8.18 20.87
CA ASN A 82 29.21 -6.75 20.49
C ASN A 82 29.20 -5.87 21.79
N PRO A 83 29.23 -4.49 21.86
CA PRO A 83 29.19 -3.36 20.86
C PRO A 83 30.16 -2.17 21.25
N PRO A 84 30.01 -0.82 20.96
CA PRO A 84 29.09 0.00 20.13
C PRO A 84 29.74 1.08 19.18
N ALA A 85 28.88 1.92 18.55
CA ALA A 85 29.01 2.93 17.46
C ALA A 85 29.98 4.14 17.69
N PRO A 86 30.05 5.23 16.85
CA PRO A 86 29.54 5.52 15.50
C PRO A 86 30.64 6.03 14.51
N PHE A 87 30.43 5.93 13.19
CA PHE A 87 31.23 6.72 12.23
C PHE A 87 30.32 7.65 11.41
N SER A 88 30.03 8.81 12.00
CA SER A 88 29.74 10.01 11.22
C SER A 88 31.07 10.55 10.69
N GLY A 89 31.24 10.55 9.37
CA GLY A 89 32.42 11.17 8.75
C GLY A 89 32.97 10.46 7.51
N LEU A 90 32.12 10.00 6.61
CA LEU A 90 32.57 9.74 5.23
C LEU A 90 32.21 10.96 4.39
N ASP A 91 33.20 11.82 4.23
CA ASP A 91 33.23 12.84 3.19
C ASP A 91 33.09 12.14 1.84
N ALA A 92 31.91 12.24 1.23
CA ALA A 92 31.58 11.60 -0.03
C ALA A 92 32.25 12.25 -1.25
N SER A 93 33.13 13.24 -1.03
CA SER A 93 33.77 14.01 -2.09
C SER A 93 34.81 13.23 -2.90
N ASN A 94 35.01 11.93 -2.66
CA ASN A 94 36.01 11.15 -3.39
C ASN A 94 35.69 9.66 -3.57
N ILE A 95 34.43 9.31 -3.89
CA ILE A 95 34.12 7.96 -4.40
C ILE A 95 34.48 7.91 -5.90
N PRO A 96 35.46 7.09 -6.34
CA PRO A 96 35.76 6.92 -7.75
C PRO A 96 34.58 6.23 -8.45
N ASP A 97 34.11 6.87 -9.52
CA ASP A 97 33.13 6.46 -10.54
C ASP A 97 32.45 5.10 -10.28
N ALA A 98 31.48 5.09 -9.36
CA ALA A 98 30.46 4.06 -9.36
C ALA A 98 29.66 4.26 -10.65
N PRO A 99 29.50 3.24 -11.52
CA PRO A 99 28.79 3.40 -12.78
C PRO A 99 27.42 3.99 -12.48
N ALA A 100 27.18 5.19 -13.00
CA ALA A 100 25.91 5.88 -12.83
C ALA A 100 24.80 4.91 -13.23
N ARG A 101 24.04 4.43 -12.24
CA ARG A 101 22.80 3.70 -12.50
C ARG A 101 21.97 4.65 -13.37
N PRO A 102 21.64 4.29 -14.62
CA PRO A 102 20.82 5.17 -15.43
C PRO A 102 19.56 5.46 -14.63
N PRO A 103 19.11 6.73 -14.57
CA PRO A 103 17.84 7.02 -13.93
C PRO A 103 16.83 6.07 -14.56
N ALA A 104 16.08 5.33 -13.73
CA ALA A 104 14.97 4.52 -14.23
C ALA A 104 14.16 5.45 -15.11
N ALA A 105 14.22 5.25 -16.43
CA ALA A 105 13.66 6.17 -17.39
C ALA A 105 12.21 6.38 -16.97
N ALA A 106 11.91 7.60 -16.54
CA ALA A 106 10.66 7.89 -15.88
C ALA A 106 9.54 7.43 -16.83
N ALA A 107 8.69 6.53 -16.36
CA ALA A 107 7.62 5.94 -17.16
C ALA A 107 6.48 6.94 -17.39
N VAL A 108 6.83 8.21 -17.56
CA VAL A 108 5.93 9.35 -17.64
C VAL A 108 5.35 9.36 -19.04
N PRO A 109 4.03 9.10 -19.19
CA PRO A 109 3.35 9.26 -20.47
C PRO A 109 3.41 10.72 -20.91
N ASP A 110 3.38 10.98 -22.23
CA ASP A 110 3.18 12.34 -22.72
C ASP A 110 1.78 12.88 -22.33
N GLU A 111 1.60 14.21 -22.37
CA GLU A 111 0.34 14.85 -21.98
C GLU A 111 -0.87 14.32 -22.78
N GLY A 112 -0.67 13.95 -24.05
CA GLY A 112 -1.70 13.37 -24.91
C GLY A 112 -2.16 12.00 -24.42
N GLN A 113 -1.23 11.13 -24.04
CA GLN A 113 -1.54 9.83 -23.44
C GLN A 113 -2.23 9.98 -22.09
N VAL A 114 -1.84 10.95 -21.27
CA VAL A 114 -2.52 11.25 -20.00
C VAL A 114 -3.98 11.66 -20.24
N LEU A 115 -4.24 12.54 -21.21
CA LEU A 115 -5.61 12.94 -21.56
C LEU A 115 -6.44 11.78 -22.09
N LEU A 116 -5.86 10.94 -22.96
CA LEU A 116 -6.53 9.75 -23.48
C LEU A 116 -6.88 8.76 -22.36
N ALA A 117 -5.94 8.48 -21.45
CA ALA A 117 -6.16 7.63 -20.29
C ALA A 117 -7.33 8.12 -19.43
N ARG A 118 -7.38 9.44 -19.15
CA ARG A 118 -8.48 10.06 -18.41
C ARG A 118 -9.82 9.90 -19.12
N GLN A 119 -9.86 10.09 -20.44
CA GLN A 119 -11.08 9.92 -21.23
C GLN A 119 -11.57 8.46 -21.24
N LEU A 120 -10.67 7.49 -21.38
CA LEU A 120 -11.02 6.07 -21.35
C LEU A 120 -11.52 5.65 -19.96
N ALA A 121 -10.85 6.08 -18.89
CA ALA A 121 -11.27 5.81 -17.52
C ALA A 121 -12.66 6.43 -17.22
N ALA A 122 -12.93 7.65 -17.68
CA ALA A 122 -14.22 8.32 -17.47
C ALA A 122 -15.39 7.64 -18.21
N ARG A 123 -15.13 6.84 -19.24
CA ARG A 123 -16.16 6.09 -19.97
C ARG A 123 -16.49 4.75 -19.33
N ALA A 124 -15.63 4.21 -18.48
CA ALA A 124 -15.88 2.95 -17.79
C ALA A 124 -16.94 3.15 -16.70
N THR A 125 -18.03 2.42 -16.78
CA THR A 125 -19.13 2.46 -15.80
C THR A 125 -19.07 1.31 -14.80
N THR A 126 -18.22 0.32 -15.07
CA THR A 126 -17.99 -0.84 -14.21
C THR A 126 -16.50 -1.13 -14.02
N LEU A 127 -16.15 -1.82 -12.93
CA LEU A 127 -14.77 -2.24 -12.68
C LEU A 127 -14.25 -3.20 -13.76
N ASP A 128 -15.12 -4.05 -14.33
CA ASP A 128 -14.76 -4.93 -15.42
C ASP A 128 -14.44 -4.16 -16.72
N GLU A 129 -15.23 -3.13 -17.05
CA GLU A 129 -14.92 -2.25 -18.17
C GLU A 129 -13.60 -1.50 -17.94
N LEU A 130 -13.38 -0.97 -16.73
CA LEU A 130 -12.14 -0.27 -16.39
C LEU A 130 -10.93 -1.21 -16.54
N ARG A 131 -11.02 -2.45 -16.06
CA ARG A 131 -9.99 -3.47 -16.22
C ARG A 131 -9.68 -3.75 -17.68
N GLN A 132 -10.71 -3.87 -18.52
CA GLN A 132 -10.53 -4.10 -19.97
C GLN A 132 -9.84 -2.91 -20.65
N GLN A 133 -10.25 -1.68 -20.33
CA GLN A 133 -9.62 -0.48 -20.88
C GLN A 133 -8.15 -0.36 -20.43
N MET A 134 -7.83 -0.65 -19.17
CA MET A 134 -6.46 -0.65 -18.66
C MET A 134 -5.60 -1.74 -19.33
N ALA A 135 -6.15 -2.93 -19.54
CA ALA A 135 -5.45 -4.00 -20.25
C ALA A 135 -5.15 -3.65 -21.72
N ALA A 136 -6.05 -2.89 -22.36
CA ALA A 136 -5.89 -2.46 -23.75
C ALA A 136 -5.06 -1.18 -23.91
N PHE A 137 -4.82 -0.41 -22.84
CA PHE A 137 -4.13 0.89 -22.93
C PHE A 137 -2.63 0.72 -23.20
N ASP A 138 -2.10 1.30 -24.27
CA ASP A 138 -0.68 1.21 -24.67
C ASP A 138 0.12 2.51 -24.45
N GLY A 139 -0.50 3.53 -23.86
CA GLY A 139 0.10 4.86 -23.68
C GLY A 139 1.10 4.98 -22.54
N CYS A 140 1.45 3.88 -21.85
CA CYS A 140 2.36 3.90 -20.71
C CYS A 140 3.49 2.88 -20.89
N ASN A 141 4.74 3.35 -20.73
CA ASN A 141 5.94 2.53 -20.92
C ASN A 141 6.03 1.35 -19.93
N LEU A 142 5.37 1.42 -18.77
CA LEU A 142 5.34 0.33 -17.79
C LEU A 142 4.76 -0.96 -18.39
N LYS A 143 3.80 -0.86 -19.30
CA LYS A 143 3.15 -2.02 -19.92
C LYS A 143 4.13 -2.90 -20.71
N PHE A 144 5.16 -2.31 -21.31
CA PHE A 144 6.12 -3.06 -22.12
C PHE A 144 7.05 -3.96 -21.28
N THR A 145 7.17 -3.67 -19.97
CA THR A 145 8.00 -4.45 -19.05
C THR A 145 7.20 -5.28 -18.07
N ALA A 146 5.93 -4.94 -17.86
CA ALA A 146 5.01 -5.70 -17.03
C ALA A 146 4.72 -7.08 -17.66
N LYS A 147 4.78 -8.13 -16.85
CA LYS A 147 4.36 -9.47 -17.27
C LYS A 147 2.85 -9.64 -17.22
N ASN A 148 2.22 -9.04 -16.21
CA ASN A 148 0.80 -9.14 -15.93
C ASN A 148 0.26 -7.75 -15.58
N LEU A 149 -1.04 -7.56 -15.80
CA LEU A 149 -1.78 -6.42 -15.26
C LEU A 149 -2.27 -6.76 -13.86
N VAL A 150 -1.79 -6.03 -12.86
CA VAL A 150 -2.33 -6.04 -11.50
C VAL A 150 -3.39 -4.94 -11.42
N PHE A 151 -4.67 -5.34 -11.35
CA PHE A 151 -5.79 -4.39 -11.34
C PHE A 151 -6.30 -4.10 -9.93
N ALA A 152 -7.09 -5.01 -9.37
CA ALA A 152 -7.64 -4.94 -8.02
C ALA A 152 -8.05 -6.35 -7.58
N ASP A 153 -8.06 -6.59 -6.28
CA ASP A 153 -8.59 -7.80 -5.66
C ASP A 153 -9.53 -7.43 -4.50
N GLY A 154 -10.49 -8.31 -4.18
CA GLY A 154 -11.46 -8.13 -3.11
C GLY A 154 -12.91 -7.99 -3.57
N ASN A 155 -13.76 -7.52 -2.66
CA ASN A 155 -15.20 -7.38 -2.91
C ASN A 155 -15.49 -6.06 -3.65
N PRO A 156 -16.04 -6.08 -4.89
CA PRO A 156 -16.37 -4.87 -5.64
C PRO A 156 -17.50 -4.05 -5.00
N ASN A 157 -18.28 -4.64 -4.09
CA ASN A 157 -19.33 -3.96 -3.33
C ASN A 157 -18.87 -3.52 -1.94
N ALA A 158 -17.56 -3.46 -1.68
CA ALA A 158 -17.03 -2.97 -0.41
C ALA A 158 -17.21 -1.44 -0.28
N ASP A 159 -17.43 -0.98 0.96
CA ASP A 159 -17.61 0.44 1.26
C ASP A 159 -16.26 1.20 1.39
N LEU A 160 -15.13 0.50 1.40
CA LEU A 160 -13.77 1.05 1.52
C LEU A 160 -12.85 0.40 0.49
N MET A 161 -12.06 1.24 -0.21
CA MET A 161 -10.99 0.82 -1.13
C MET A 161 -9.66 1.38 -0.64
N LEU A 162 -8.63 0.54 -0.59
CA LEU A 162 -7.26 0.95 -0.30
C LEU A 162 -6.49 0.98 -1.62
N VAL A 163 -5.82 2.10 -1.89
CA VAL A 163 -4.99 2.29 -3.09
C VAL A 163 -3.53 2.40 -2.64
N GLY A 164 -2.73 1.42 -3.04
CA GLY A 164 -1.30 1.37 -2.73
C GLY A 164 -0.43 2.08 -3.78
N GLU A 165 0.86 1.79 -3.72
CA GLU A 165 1.81 2.17 -4.76
C GLU A 165 1.71 1.25 -6.00
N ALA A 166 2.69 1.36 -6.91
CA ALA A 166 2.78 0.49 -8.09
C ALA A 166 3.12 -0.96 -7.70
N PRO A 167 2.65 -1.96 -8.47
CA PRO A 167 2.91 -3.37 -8.17
C PRO A 167 4.40 -3.71 -8.21
N GLY A 168 4.82 -4.58 -7.29
CA GLY A 168 6.17 -5.08 -7.13
C GLY A 168 6.52 -6.24 -8.08
N ARG A 169 7.62 -6.93 -7.78
CA ARG A 169 8.16 -8.01 -8.63
C ARG A 169 7.28 -9.27 -8.65
N ASP A 170 6.68 -9.59 -7.51
CA ASP A 170 5.96 -10.86 -7.30
C ASP A 170 4.44 -10.72 -7.48
N GLU A 171 3.97 -9.52 -7.84
CA GLU A 171 2.57 -9.16 -8.11
C GLU A 171 2.32 -9.09 -9.62
#